data_AF-A0A7X3GDS6-F1
#
_entry.id   AF-A0A7X3GDS6-F1
#
_cell.length_a   1.000
_cell.length_b   1.000
_cell.length_c   1.000
_cell.angle_alpha   90.00
_cell.angle_beta   90.00
_cell.angle_gamma   90.00
#
_symmetry.space_group_name_H-M   'P 1'
#
loop_
_entity.id
_entity.type
_entity.pdbx_description
1 polymer ?
#
loop_
_entity_poly.entity_id
_entity_poly.type
_entity_poly.pdbx_seq_one_letter_code
_entity_poly.pdbx_strand_id
1 'polypeptide(L)'
;MSLKKFTRKKKIWLSAAFVAVLIIGSVLYKLADRYLIEHVEVQLDAPNSTSATQSATAAANAKYDDANYESDDVSIHVDQAIKGSGEDQITYYVADVTLRDGATLQTALAKNAFGRNITENTSTIATNNNAILAINGDYYGFRSDGVVIRNGTVFRDEPARDGLALFKDGTMLSYDESQISSSELVRQGVTNTFSFGPILLKEGTIPSDFSHVEIDTNFGNHSIQGANPRTGIGMISPNHYVLVVVDGRSSESKGMTLAEFAQLFKDLGCTEAYNLDGGGSSTMYFMGKVVNNPQGREKERGVSDIIYVGA
;
A
#
# COMPACT_ATOMS: atom_id res chain seq x y z
N MET A 1 -36.76 12.64 -54.62
CA MET A 1 -36.60 11.92 -53.34
C MET A 1 -37.09 12.83 -52.21
N SER A 2 -38.30 12.61 -51.70
CA SER A 2 -38.94 13.52 -50.73
C SER A 2 -38.29 13.38 -49.35
N LEU A 3 -37.59 14.41 -48.88
CA LEU A 3 -37.13 14.46 -47.49
C LEU A 3 -38.36 14.50 -46.57
N LYS A 4 -38.63 13.41 -45.85
CA LYS A 4 -39.63 13.37 -44.77
C LYS A 4 -39.29 14.47 -43.76
N LYS A 5 -40.02 15.60 -43.79
CA LYS A 5 -39.87 16.67 -42.81
C LYS A 5 -40.28 16.14 -41.42
N PHE A 6 -39.31 16.06 -40.50
CA PHE A 6 -39.59 15.70 -39.12
C PHE A 6 -40.55 16.72 -38.48
N THR A 7 -41.57 16.23 -37.78
CA THR A 7 -42.48 17.08 -37.00
C THR A 7 -41.71 17.79 -35.89
N ARG A 8 -42.16 18.98 -35.48
CA ARG A 8 -41.54 19.77 -34.40
C ARG A 8 -41.34 18.94 -33.12
N LYS A 9 -42.31 18.09 -32.77
CA LYS A 9 -42.22 17.14 -31.64
C LYS A 9 -41.09 16.11 -31.83
N LYS A 10 -40.94 15.52 -33.01
CA LYS A 10 -39.84 14.57 -33.29
C LYS A 10 -38.46 15.24 -33.23
N LYS A 11 -38.32 16.48 -33.72
CA LYS A 11 -37.06 17.24 -33.60
C LYS A 11 -36.69 17.53 -32.14
N ILE A 12 -37.67 17.89 -31.30
CA ILE A 12 -37.46 18.11 -29.86
C ILE A 12 -37.04 16.81 -29.18
N TRP A 13 -37.73 15.70 -29.44
CA TRP A 13 -37.37 14.39 -28.88
C TRP A 13 -35.97 13.93 -29.30
N LEU A 14 -35.61 14.08 -30.58
CA LEU A 14 -34.26 13.76 -31.06
C LEU A 14 -33.19 14.63 -30.40
N SER A 15 -33.47 15.92 -30.22
CA SER A 15 -32.54 16.84 -29.54
C SER A 15 -32.39 16.49 -28.06
N ALA A 16 -33.50 16.18 -27.37
CA ALA A 16 -33.49 15.76 -25.96
C ALA A 16 -32.75 14.42 -25.79
N ALA A 17 -32.98 13.45 -26.68
CA ALA A 17 -32.27 12.17 -26.67
C ALA A 17 -30.76 12.38 -26.93
N PHE A 18 -30.38 13.24 -27.88
CA PHE A 18 -28.99 13.58 -28.13
C PHE A 18 -28.31 14.21 -26.91
N VAL A 19 -28.97 15.18 -26.27
CA VAL A 19 -28.50 15.79 -25.02
C VAL A 19 -28.37 14.75 -23.90
N ALA A 20 -29.34 13.85 -23.74
CA ALA A 20 -29.27 12.78 -22.74
C ALA A 20 -28.09 11.83 -23.00
N VAL A 21 -27.84 11.45 -24.26
CA VAL A 21 -26.67 10.63 -24.63
C VAL A 21 -25.36 11.35 -24.34
N LEU A 22 -25.26 12.65 -24.61
CA LEU A 22 -24.07 13.44 -24.27
C LEU A 22 -23.85 13.53 -22.75
N ILE A 23 -24.91 13.70 -21.97
CA ILE A 23 -24.82 13.74 -20.50
C ILE A 23 -24.36 12.37 -19.98
N ILE A 24 -25.00 11.28 -20.39
CA ILE A 24 -24.64 9.92 -19.98
C ILE A 24 -23.19 9.62 -20.41
N GLY A 25 -22.82 9.93 -21.65
CA GLY A 25 -21.46 9.76 -22.16
C GLY A 25 -20.43 10.55 -21.36
N SER A 26 -20.74 11.80 -20.99
CA SER A 26 -19.86 12.64 -20.16
C SER A 26 -19.71 12.08 -18.74
N VAL A 27 -20.79 11.58 -18.15
CA VAL A 27 -20.76 10.93 -16.82
C VAL A 27 -19.94 9.65 -16.88
N LEU A 28 -20.17 8.79 -17.87
CA LEU A 28 -19.41 7.55 -18.07
C LEU A 28 -17.93 7.84 -18.32
N TYR A 29 -17.61 8.85 -19.13
CA TYR A 29 -16.23 9.27 -19.34
C TYR A 29 -15.59 9.75 -18.04
N LYS A 30 -16.26 10.61 -17.26
CA LYS A 30 -15.72 11.08 -15.97
C LYS A 30 -15.51 9.95 -14.97
N LEU A 31 -16.37 8.93 -14.97
CA LEU A 31 -16.19 7.74 -14.12
C LEU A 31 -15.00 6.90 -14.61
N ALA A 32 -14.86 6.69 -15.92
CA ALA A 32 -13.72 5.99 -16.50
C ALA A 32 -12.40 6.74 -16.25
N ASP A 33 -12.37 8.05 -16.49
CA ASP A 33 -11.22 8.92 -16.24
C ASP A 33 -10.77 8.88 -14.77
N ARG A 34 -11.75 8.82 -13.85
CA ARG A 34 -11.49 8.76 -12.42
C ARG A 34 -10.98 7.39 -11.94
N TYR A 35 -11.52 6.28 -12.46
CA TYR A 35 -11.30 4.95 -11.86
C TYR A 35 -10.64 3.90 -12.76
N LEU A 36 -10.57 4.13 -14.07
CA LEU A 36 -10.15 3.11 -15.05
C LEU A 36 -9.00 3.56 -15.92
N ILE A 37 -8.95 4.85 -16.29
CA ILE A 37 -7.92 5.37 -17.17
C ILE A 37 -6.66 5.63 -16.34
N GLU A 38 -5.54 5.05 -16.78
CA GLU A 38 -4.21 5.26 -16.20
C GLU A 38 -3.69 6.65 -16.58
N HIS A 39 -3.19 7.38 -15.59
CA HIS A 39 -2.56 8.69 -15.77
C HIS A 39 -1.11 8.58 -15.32
N VAL A 40 -0.20 8.27 -16.23
CA VAL A 40 1.25 8.23 -15.95
C VAL A 40 1.79 9.65 -15.86
N GLU A 41 2.39 9.97 -14.72
CA GLU A 41 3.05 11.25 -14.45
C GLU A 41 4.57 11.12 -14.59
N VAL A 42 5.14 10.03 -14.06
CA VAL A 42 6.57 9.70 -14.20
C VAL A 42 6.71 8.23 -14.58
N GLN A 43 7.43 7.95 -15.66
CA GLN A 43 7.86 6.59 -16.01
C GLN A 43 9.28 6.40 -15.53
N LEU A 44 9.53 5.32 -14.79
CA LEU A 44 10.86 4.92 -14.37
C LEU A 44 11.42 3.93 -15.40
N ASP A 45 12.72 4.04 -15.65
CA ASP A 45 13.43 3.04 -16.42
C ASP A 45 13.35 1.69 -15.69
N ALA A 46 13.31 0.60 -16.47
CA ALA A 46 13.49 -0.72 -15.90
C ALA A 46 14.80 -0.77 -15.10
N PRO A 47 14.85 -1.45 -13.94
CA PRO A 47 16.05 -1.54 -13.14
C PRO A 47 17.21 -2.02 -14.01
N ASN A 48 18.24 -1.17 -14.15
CA ASN A 48 19.43 -1.51 -14.93
C ASN A 48 20.05 -2.80 -14.36
N SER A 49 20.28 -3.78 -15.24
CA SER A 49 20.83 -5.10 -14.91
C SER A 49 22.22 -5.07 -14.24
N THR A 50 22.84 -3.89 -14.12
CA THR A 50 24.10 -3.67 -13.40
C THR A 50 23.97 -3.73 -11.87
N SER A 51 22.78 -3.52 -11.29
CA SER A 51 22.57 -3.76 -9.84
C SER A 51 22.40 -5.24 -9.51
N ALA A 52 22.00 -6.07 -10.49
CA ALA A 52 21.85 -7.52 -10.32
C ALA A 52 23.19 -8.23 -10.04
N THR A 53 24.32 -7.61 -10.37
CA THR A 53 25.64 -8.19 -10.11
C THR A 53 26.10 -8.06 -8.65
N GLN A 54 25.55 -7.10 -7.88
CA GLN A 54 25.82 -7.01 -6.43
C GLN A 54 24.89 -7.92 -5.61
N SER A 55 23.59 -7.96 -5.93
CA SER A 55 22.61 -8.88 -5.31
C SER A 55 22.95 -10.36 -5.49
N ALA A 56 23.49 -10.75 -6.65
CA ALA A 56 23.88 -12.15 -6.90
C ALA A 56 24.99 -12.67 -5.95
N THR A 57 25.78 -11.78 -5.35
CA THR A 57 26.83 -12.16 -4.37
C THR A 57 26.30 -12.28 -2.95
N ALA A 58 25.28 -11.50 -2.56
CA ALA A 58 24.66 -11.58 -1.23
C ALA A 58 23.79 -12.85 -1.07
N ALA A 59 23.12 -13.27 -2.14
CA ALA A 59 22.31 -14.49 -2.17
C ALA A 59 23.12 -15.81 -2.08
N ALA A 60 24.44 -15.79 -2.26
CA ALA A 60 25.26 -17.01 -2.42
C ALA A 60 25.35 -17.90 -1.17
N ASN A 61 24.99 -17.38 0.02
CA ASN A 61 25.03 -18.12 1.30
C ASN A 61 23.71 -18.08 2.09
N ALA A 62 22.63 -17.57 1.49
CA ALA A 62 21.37 -17.45 2.19
C ALA A 62 20.76 -18.82 2.51
N LYS A 63 20.19 -18.97 3.71
CA LYS A 63 19.41 -20.14 4.12
C LYS A 63 17.94 -19.74 4.19
N TYR A 64 17.07 -20.52 3.59
CA TYR A 64 15.65 -20.22 3.59
C TYR A 64 14.77 -21.47 3.56
N ASP A 65 13.54 -21.31 4.03
CA ASP A 65 12.46 -22.28 3.93
C ASP A 65 11.12 -21.55 3.65
N ASP A 66 9.99 -22.19 3.93
CA ASP A 66 8.67 -21.59 3.68
C ASP A 66 8.32 -20.43 4.63
N ALA A 67 9.05 -20.24 5.74
CA ALA A 67 8.80 -19.21 6.75
C ALA A 67 10.04 -18.37 7.09
N ASN A 68 11.25 -18.81 6.75
CA ASN A 68 12.50 -18.17 7.17
C ASN A 68 13.36 -17.79 5.96
N TYR A 69 14.06 -16.67 6.07
CA TYR A 69 15.18 -16.29 5.20
C TYR A 69 16.28 -15.68 6.04
N GLU A 70 17.51 -16.16 5.90
CA GLU A 70 18.67 -15.69 6.66
C GLU A 70 19.89 -15.52 5.73
N SER A 71 20.51 -14.34 5.76
CA SER A 71 21.80 -14.01 5.15
C SER A 71 22.62 -13.13 6.11
N ASP A 72 23.83 -12.71 5.69
CA ASP A 72 24.65 -11.78 6.48
C ASP A 72 24.00 -10.39 6.65
N ASP A 73 23.01 -10.07 5.81
CA ASP A 73 22.44 -8.73 5.67
C ASP A 73 20.96 -8.65 6.05
N VAL A 74 20.27 -9.80 6.01
CA VAL A 74 18.81 -9.89 6.11
C VAL A 74 18.42 -11.13 6.91
N SER A 75 17.61 -10.94 7.94
CA SER A 75 16.90 -11.99 8.66
C SER A 75 15.40 -11.72 8.58
N ILE A 76 14.63 -12.70 8.12
CA ILE A 76 13.17 -12.62 8.00
C ILE A 76 12.55 -13.89 8.56
N HIS A 77 11.57 -13.73 9.44
CA HIS A 77 10.69 -14.80 9.90
C HIS A 77 9.23 -14.42 9.68
N VAL A 78 8.49 -15.26 8.94
CA VAL A 78 7.06 -15.06 8.66
C VAL A 78 6.25 -16.08 9.45
N ASP A 79 5.43 -15.56 10.37
CA ASP A 79 4.52 -16.34 11.19
C ASP A 79 3.06 -16.10 10.80
N GLN A 80 2.27 -17.17 10.78
CA GLN A 80 0.81 -17.10 10.75
C GLN A 80 0.25 -17.25 12.17
N ALA A 81 -0.67 -16.38 12.55
CA ALA A 81 -1.36 -16.42 13.82
C ALA A 81 -2.88 -16.38 13.65
N ILE A 82 -3.57 -17.15 14.49
CA ILE A 82 -5.03 -17.21 14.57
C ILE A 82 -5.45 -16.82 15.99
N LYS A 83 -6.38 -15.87 16.10
CA LYS A 83 -6.97 -15.43 17.37
C LYS A 83 -8.49 -15.57 17.30
N GLY A 84 -9.11 -15.98 18.42
CA GLY A 84 -10.56 -16.18 18.47
C GLY A 84 -10.99 -17.45 17.73
N SER A 85 -12.29 -17.54 17.42
CA SER A 85 -12.88 -18.71 16.76
C SER A 85 -14.24 -18.36 16.16
N GLY A 86 -14.69 -19.10 15.15
CA GLY A 86 -15.98 -18.87 14.50
C GLY A 86 -16.05 -17.47 13.87
N GLU A 87 -17.18 -16.78 14.04
CA GLU A 87 -17.36 -15.41 13.50
C GLU A 87 -16.38 -14.37 14.09
N ASP A 88 -15.77 -14.66 15.24
CA ASP A 88 -14.79 -13.80 15.90
C ASP A 88 -13.34 -14.14 15.51
N GLN A 89 -13.12 -15.14 14.66
CA GLN A 89 -11.78 -15.55 14.24
C GLN A 89 -11.07 -14.42 13.50
N ILE A 90 -9.78 -14.23 13.79
CA ILE A 90 -8.88 -13.32 13.11
C ILE A 90 -7.64 -14.10 12.70
N THR A 91 -7.35 -14.10 11.40
CA THR A 91 -6.11 -14.68 10.85
C THR A 91 -5.22 -13.54 10.38
N TYR A 92 -3.96 -13.55 10.80
CA TYR A 92 -2.98 -12.53 10.43
C TYR A 92 -1.58 -13.12 10.31
N TYR A 93 -0.72 -12.40 9.62
CA TYR A 93 0.64 -12.79 9.28
C TYR A 93 1.58 -11.69 9.73
N VAL A 94 2.66 -12.07 10.39
CA VAL A 94 3.69 -11.16 10.89
C VAL A 94 5.00 -11.57 10.24
N ALA A 95 5.63 -10.64 9.52
CA ALA A 95 7.02 -10.79 9.11
C ALA A 95 7.89 -9.97 10.07
N ASP A 96 8.68 -10.65 10.91
CA ASP A 96 9.76 -10.04 11.70
C ASP A 96 10.99 -9.90 10.80
N VAL A 97 11.50 -8.68 10.65
CA VAL A 97 12.52 -8.32 9.66
C VAL A 97 13.65 -7.57 10.34
N THR A 98 14.84 -8.16 10.37
CA THR A 98 16.08 -7.50 10.79
C THR A 98 16.99 -7.29 9.59
N LEU A 99 17.46 -6.05 9.42
CA LEU A 99 18.34 -5.65 8.31
C LEU A 99 19.67 -5.13 8.86
N ARG A 100 20.76 -5.35 8.12
CA ARG A 100 22.04 -4.68 8.40
C ARG A 100 22.02 -3.21 8.00
N ASP A 101 21.29 -2.89 6.94
CA ASP A 101 21.14 -1.55 6.37
C ASP A 101 19.67 -1.28 6.03
N GLY A 102 19.12 -0.19 6.54
CA GLY A 102 17.73 0.22 6.37
C GLY A 102 17.39 0.58 4.92
N ALA A 103 18.39 0.92 4.10
CA ALA A 103 18.23 1.10 2.66
C ALA A 103 17.79 -0.18 1.92
N THR A 104 17.89 -1.34 2.57
CA THR A 104 17.41 -2.64 2.06
C THR A 104 15.87 -2.73 2.10
N LEU A 105 15.19 -1.94 2.93
CA LEU A 105 13.73 -1.82 2.91
C LEU A 105 13.31 -0.80 1.85
N GLN A 106 12.88 -1.30 0.70
CA GLN A 106 12.65 -0.52 -0.51
C GLN A 106 11.17 -0.44 -0.87
N THR A 107 10.87 0.42 -1.84
CA THR A 107 9.55 0.48 -2.48
C THR A 107 9.67 0.29 -3.99
N ALA A 108 8.62 -0.28 -4.59
CA ALA A 108 8.51 -0.42 -6.03
C ALA A 108 7.12 -0.05 -6.51
N LEU A 109 7.04 0.63 -7.66
CA LEU A 109 5.78 1.12 -8.23
C LEU A 109 5.20 0.10 -9.21
N ALA A 110 3.88 0.03 -9.28
CA ALA A 110 3.17 -0.67 -10.34
C ALA A 110 3.61 -0.13 -11.71
N LYS A 111 3.94 -1.06 -12.60
CA LYS A 111 4.41 -0.84 -13.98
C LYS A 111 5.64 0.07 -14.07
N ASN A 112 6.42 0.15 -12.99
CA ASN A 112 7.52 1.10 -12.84
C ASN A 112 7.09 2.54 -13.16
N ALA A 113 5.86 2.92 -12.78
CA ALA A 113 5.30 4.22 -13.12
C ALA A 113 4.59 4.85 -11.93
N PHE A 114 4.89 6.13 -11.71
CA PHE A 114 4.16 6.98 -10.78
C PHE A 114 3.01 7.68 -11.51
N GLY A 115 1.85 7.75 -10.87
CA GLY A 115 0.65 8.35 -11.44
C GLY A 115 -0.63 7.77 -10.85
N ARG A 116 -1.78 8.08 -11.47
CA ARG A 116 -3.10 7.64 -10.98
C ARG A 116 -3.64 6.43 -11.72
N ASN A 117 -4.39 5.59 -11.00
CA ASN A 117 -5.03 4.35 -11.49
C ASN A 117 -4.07 3.29 -12.07
N ILE A 118 -2.76 3.47 -11.91
CA ILE A 118 -1.75 2.49 -12.31
C ILE A 118 -1.69 1.45 -11.20
N THR A 119 -1.96 0.19 -11.56
CA THR A 119 -1.99 -0.90 -10.59
C THR A 119 -1.42 -2.19 -11.18
N GLU A 120 -0.80 -2.98 -10.30
CA GLU A 120 -0.40 -4.37 -10.53
C GLU A 120 -0.57 -5.16 -9.23
N ASN A 121 -0.66 -6.49 -9.31
CA ASN A 121 -0.69 -7.32 -8.12
C ASN A 121 0.62 -7.17 -7.31
N THR A 122 0.53 -7.21 -5.98
CA THR A 122 1.68 -7.21 -5.08
C THR A 122 2.71 -8.27 -5.49
N SER A 123 2.25 -9.50 -5.79
CA SER A 123 3.11 -10.60 -6.24
C SER A 123 3.84 -10.31 -7.56
N THR A 124 3.18 -9.64 -8.51
CA THR A 124 3.79 -9.24 -9.79
C THR A 124 4.88 -8.20 -9.57
N ILE A 125 4.60 -7.15 -8.79
CA ILE A 125 5.58 -6.11 -8.49
C ILE A 125 6.77 -6.72 -7.72
N ALA A 126 6.50 -7.60 -6.74
CA ALA A 126 7.52 -8.30 -5.97
C ALA A 126 8.43 -9.16 -6.85
N THR A 127 7.83 -9.94 -7.76
CA THR A 127 8.57 -10.79 -8.71
C THR A 127 9.46 -9.95 -9.63
N ASN A 128 8.93 -8.86 -10.18
CA ASN A 128 9.68 -7.97 -11.08
C ASN A 128 10.88 -7.28 -10.40
N ASN A 129 10.88 -7.20 -9.07
CA ASN A 129 11.93 -6.58 -8.27
C ASN A 129 12.78 -7.60 -7.49
N ASN A 130 12.65 -8.90 -7.77
CA ASN A 130 13.36 -9.98 -7.07
C ASN A 130 13.21 -9.90 -5.53
N ALA A 131 12.01 -9.61 -5.05
CA ALA A 131 11.74 -9.49 -3.64
C ALA A 131 11.83 -10.85 -2.92
N ILE A 132 12.43 -10.87 -1.74
CA ILE A 132 12.35 -11.96 -0.75
C ILE A 132 11.01 -11.88 -0.02
N LEU A 133 10.66 -10.68 0.45
CA LEU A 133 9.44 -10.36 1.19
C LEU A 133 8.83 -9.10 0.59
N ALA A 134 7.51 -9.05 0.46
CA ALA A 134 6.79 -7.82 0.11
C ALA A 134 5.42 -7.75 0.77
N ILE A 135 4.96 -6.54 1.05
CA ILE A 135 3.57 -6.22 1.37
C ILE A 135 3.08 -5.11 0.44
N ASN A 136 1.76 -4.99 0.27
CA ASN A 136 1.22 -3.81 -0.41
C ASN A 136 1.61 -2.51 0.30
N GLY A 137 1.72 -1.42 -0.47
CA GLY A 137 2.15 -0.12 0.02
C GLY A 137 1.02 0.86 0.30
N ASP A 138 1.18 2.07 -0.24
CA ASP A 138 0.33 3.24 -0.07
C ASP A 138 -0.89 3.22 -1.01
N TYR A 139 -1.79 4.18 -0.81
CA TYR A 139 -2.97 4.42 -1.63
C TYR A 139 -2.80 5.62 -2.58
N TYR A 140 -1.56 6.08 -2.80
CA TYR A 140 -1.28 7.35 -3.48
C TYR A 140 -1.87 7.44 -4.90
N GLY A 141 -1.96 6.32 -5.62
CA GLY A 141 -2.41 6.27 -7.02
C GLY A 141 -3.91 6.54 -7.19
N PHE A 142 -4.63 6.63 -6.08
CA PHE A 142 -6.04 7.02 -6.05
C PHE A 142 -6.25 8.42 -5.45
N ARG A 143 -5.16 9.15 -5.21
CA ARG A 143 -5.14 10.50 -4.64
C ARG A 143 -4.38 11.48 -5.54
N SER A 144 -4.66 12.76 -5.34
CA SER A 144 -3.89 13.86 -5.93
C SER A 144 -3.09 14.65 -4.87
N ASP A 145 -3.19 14.25 -3.61
CA ASP A 145 -2.54 14.85 -2.46
C ASP A 145 -1.65 13.81 -1.74
N GLY A 146 -1.01 14.23 -0.64
CA GLY A 146 -0.06 13.45 0.15
C GLY A 146 1.40 13.64 -0.28
N VAL A 147 2.32 13.48 0.66
CA VAL A 147 3.77 13.50 0.38
C VAL A 147 4.22 12.10 -0.05
N VAL A 148 4.73 11.98 -1.29
CA VAL A 148 5.19 10.72 -1.87
C VAL A 148 6.66 10.82 -2.23
N ILE A 149 7.50 10.20 -1.41
CA ILE A 149 8.92 9.99 -1.64
C ILE A 149 9.15 8.47 -1.74
N ARG A 150 9.86 8.04 -2.78
CA ARG A 150 10.18 6.61 -3.01
C ARG A 150 11.65 6.50 -3.37
N ASN A 151 12.37 5.67 -2.62
CA ASN A 151 13.82 5.47 -2.77
C ASN A 151 14.62 6.80 -2.84
N GLY A 152 14.23 7.79 -2.03
CA GLY A 152 14.84 9.12 -1.93
C GLY A 152 14.41 10.12 -3.00
N THR A 153 13.57 9.73 -3.96
CA THR A 153 13.05 10.61 -5.02
C THR A 153 11.68 11.14 -4.64
N VAL A 154 11.50 12.46 -4.71
CA VAL A 154 10.21 13.14 -4.45
C VAL A 154 9.34 13.05 -5.71
N PHE A 155 8.20 12.37 -5.62
CA PHE A 155 7.20 12.25 -6.69
C PHE A 155 6.01 13.21 -6.49
N ARG A 156 5.66 13.51 -5.24
CA ARG A 156 4.58 14.44 -4.88
C ARG A 156 4.89 15.14 -3.57
N ASP A 157 4.61 16.45 -3.53
CA ASP A 157 4.80 17.31 -2.35
C ASP A 157 3.53 18.15 -2.12
N GLU A 158 2.42 17.47 -1.83
CA GLU A 158 1.09 18.07 -1.62
C GLU A 158 0.58 17.67 -0.22
N PRO A 159 1.15 18.25 0.86
CA PRO A 159 0.91 17.79 2.22
C PRO A 159 -0.56 17.90 2.62
N ALA A 160 -1.10 16.84 3.24
CA ALA A 160 -2.53 16.71 3.50
C ALA A 160 -2.87 16.06 4.85
N ARG A 161 -1.96 15.31 5.48
CA ARG A 161 -2.26 14.47 6.66
C ARG A 161 -1.01 14.07 7.45
N ASP A 162 -1.21 13.26 8.49
CA ASP A 162 -0.13 12.55 9.15
C ASP A 162 0.42 11.44 8.23
N GLY A 163 1.72 11.50 7.97
CA GLY A 163 2.47 10.54 7.18
C GLY A 163 3.43 9.70 8.02
N LEU A 164 3.99 8.67 7.38
CA LEU A 164 5.16 7.94 7.86
C LEU A 164 6.36 8.27 6.98
N ALA A 165 7.53 8.44 7.58
CA ALA A 165 8.82 8.52 6.89
C ALA A 165 9.74 7.36 7.33
N LEU A 166 10.41 6.73 6.37
CA LEU A 166 11.47 5.75 6.56
C LEU A 166 12.82 6.39 6.22
N PHE A 167 13.85 6.15 7.02
CA PHE A 167 15.17 6.74 6.83
C PHE A 167 16.25 5.69 6.55
N LYS A 168 17.34 6.13 5.92
CA LYS A 168 18.51 5.29 5.60
C LYS A 168 19.17 4.66 6.83
N ASP A 169 19.07 5.30 7.99
CA ASP A 169 19.65 4.80 9.24
C ASP A 169 18.80 3.71 9.91
N GLY A 170 17.68 3.34 9.30
CA GLY A 170 16.76 2.33 9.80
C GLY A 170 15.62 2.89 10.64
N THR A 171 15.56 4.19 10.90
CA THR A 171 14.51 4.77 11.74
C THR A 171 13.18 4.96 10.99
N MET A 172 12.09 4.95 11.76
CA MET A 172 10.74 5.32 11.36
C MET A 172 10.31 6.59 12.09
N LEU A 173 9.64 7.50 11.38
CA LEU A 173 9.06 8.71 11.98
C LEU A 173 7.63 8.93 11.49
N SER A 174 6.68 8.93 12.42
CA SER A 174 5.34 9.45 12.17
C SER A 174 5.34 10.99 12.29
N TYR A 175 4.89 11.69 11.25
CA TYR A 175 4.99 13.14 11.16
C TYR A 175 3.75 13.78 10.53
N ASP A 176 3.50 15.05 10.82
CA ASP A 176 2.51 15.86 10.12
C ASP A 176 3.16 16.42 8.84
N GLU A 177 2.62 16.06 7.68
CA GLU A 177 3.12 16.49 6.37
C GLU A 177 3.17 18.02 6.22
N SER A 178 2.34 18.76 6.94
CA SER A 178 2.33 20.23 6.92
C SER A 178 3.45 20.87 7.74
N GLN A 179 4.07 20.12 8.64
CA GLN A 179 5.08 20.62 9.59
C GLN A 179 6.51 20.31 9.15
N ILE A 180 6.74 19.18 8.46
CA ILE A 180 8.07 18.79 7.97
C ILE A 180 8.03 18.72 6.44
N SER A 181 8.74 19.64 5.79
CA SER A 181 8.78 19.69 4.32
C SER A 181 9.50 18.48 3.72
N SER A 182 9.14 18.10 2.48
CA SER A 182 9.85 17.06 1.71
C SER A 182 11.34 17.34 1.58
N SER A 183 11.75 18.62 1.43
CA SER A 183 13.16 19.00 1.35
C SER A 183 13.94 18.74 2.65
N GLU A 184 13.28 18.90 3.80
CA GLU A 184 13.85 18.59 5.12
C GLU A 184 14.06 17.09 5.25
N LEU A 185 13.03 16.29 4.92
CA LEU A 185 13.09 14.83 4.96
C LEU A 185 14.22 14.30 4.08
N VAL A 186 14.36 14.82 2.85
CA VAL A 186 15.46 14.45 1.94
C VAL A 186 16.82 14.76 2.56
N ARG A 187 16.99 15.92 3.20
CA ARG A 187 18.23 16.28 3.88
C ARG A 187 18.53 15.38 5.08
N GLN A 188 17.50 14.90 5.77
CA GLN A 188 17.62 13.94 6.88
C GLN A 188 17.85 12.50 6.39
N GLY A 189 17.87 12.26 5.08
CA GLY A 189 18.14 10.94 4.53
C GLY A 189 16.91 10.04 4.48
N VAL A 190 15.72 10.60 4.30
CA VAL A 190 14.51 9.82 4.03
C VAL A 190 14.70 8.95 2.77
N THR A 191 14.23 7.71 2.84
CA THR A 191 14.13 6.82 1.69
C THR A 191 12.70 6.78 1.17
N ASN A 192 11.70 6.65 2.04
CA ASN A 192 10.32 6.47 1.63
C ASN A 192 9.37 7.25 2.55
N THR A 193 8.25 7.76 2.00
CA THR A 193 7.15 8.32 2.80
C THR A 193 5.83 7.64 2.47
N PHE A 194 4.89 7.56 3.41
CA PHE A 194 3.57 6.98 3.16
C PHE A 194 2.50 7.94 3.65
N SER A 195 1.53 8.27 2.79
CA SER A 195 0.46 9.23 3.06
C SER A 195 -0.90 8.53 3.15
N PHE A 196 -1.06 7.74 4.21
CA PHE A 196 -2.28 6.96 4.44
C PHE A 196 -2.78 7.12 5.88
N GLY A 197 -2.30 6.30 6.81
CA GLY A 197 -2.57 6.38 8.23
C GLY A 197 -3.68 5.45 8.70
N PRO A 198 -4.11 5.55 9.97
CA PRO A 198 -3.59 6.50 10.95
C PRO A 198 -2.25 6.02 11.52
N ILE A 199 -1.63 6.88 12.33
CA ILE A 199 -0.54 6.48 13.22
C ILE A 199 -1.13 5.49 14.25
N LEU A 200 -0.54 4.29 14.34
CA LEU A 200 -0.97 3.24 15.26
C LEU A 200 -0.22 3.31 16.58
N LEU A 201 1.09 3.55 16.52
CA LEU A 201 1.95 3.79 17.67
C LEU A 201 2.92 4.93 17.40
N LYS A 202 3.17 5.72 18.45
CA LYS A 202 4.20 6.73 18.53
C LYS A 202 4.87 6.64 19.90
N GLU A 203 6.20 6.53 19.92
CA GLU A 203 6.99 6.38 21.14
C GLU A 203 6.49 5.24 22.07
N GLY A 204 6.06 4.12 21.47
CA GLY A 204 5.55 2.93 22.18
C GLY A 204 4.12 3.07 22.74
N THR A 205 3.43 4.16 22.41
CA THR A 205 2.08 4.46 22.90
C THR A 205 1.09 4.60 21.74
N ILE A 206 -0.18 4.27 22.00
CA ILE A 206 -1.27 4.44 21.02
C ILE A 206 -1.73 5.92 21.11
N PRO A 207 -1.52 6.75 20.08
CA PRO A 207 -1.64 8.21 20.20
C PRO A 207 -3.07 8.73 19.97
N SER A 208 -3.98 7.92 19.43
CA SER A 208 -5.28 8.39 18.96
C SER A 208 -6.42 7.50 19.41
N ASP A 209 -7.60 8.11 19.59
CA ASP A 209 -8.87 7.38 19.63
C ASP A 209 -9.29 7.07 18.19
N PHE A 210 -9.47 5.78 17.88
CA PHE A 210 -9.81 5.33 16.53
C PHE A 210 -11.31 5.39 16.21
N SER A 211 -12.14 5.87 17.14
CA SER A 211 -13.61 5.91 17.01
C SER A 211 -14.11 6.72 15.80
N HIS A 212 -13.35 7.74 15.37
CA HIS A 212 -13.73 8.65 14.28
C HIS A 212 -12.54 9.02 13.38
N VAL A 213 -11.87 8.01 12.82
CA VAL A 213 -10.80 8.23 11.83
C VAL A 213 -11.39 8.19 10.42
N GLU A 214 -11.32 9.32 9.72
CA GLU A 214 -11.60 9.41 8.29
C GLU A 214 -10.29 9.70 7.54
N ILE A 215 -9.86 8.74 6.72
CA ILE A 215 -8.61 8.84 5.95
C ILE A 215 -8.88 8.99 4.47
N ASP A 216 -9.96 8.39 3.99
CA ASP A 216 -10.41 8.54 2.62
C ASP A 216 -11.91 8.87 2.60
N THR A 217 -12.25 9.99 1.96
CA THR A 217 -13.62 10.46 1.75
C THR A 217 -14.08 10.23 0.31
N ASN A 218 -13.28 9.55 -0.52
CA ASN A 218 -13.64 9.24 -1.89
C ASN A 218 -14.92 8.39 -1.99
N PHE A 219 -15.82 8.82 -2.88
CA PHE A 219 -17.11 8.17 -3.10
C PHE A 219 -16.93 6.72 -3.58
N GLY A 220 -17.46 5.76 -2.83
CA GLY A 220 -17.40 4.33 -3.15
C GLY A 220 -16.27 3.57 -2.45
N ASN A 221 -15.41 4.23 -1.67
CA ASN A 221 -14.45 3.51 -0.84
C ASN A 221 -15.12 2.95 0.43
N HIS A 222 -14.64 1.80 0.90
CA HIS A 222 -15.10 1.23 2.15
C HIS A 222 -14.53 2.02 3.32
N SER A 223 -15.35 2.27 4.34
CA SER A 223 -14.88 2.90 5.57
C SER A 223 -13.74 2.06 6.17
N ILE A 224 -12.71 2.74 6.65
CA ILE A 224 -11.66 2.12 7.47
C ILE A 224 -12.16 1.79 8.88
N GLN A 225 -13.41 2.11 9.21
CA GLN A 225 -14.04 1.80 10.50
C GLN A 225 -14.44 0.33 10.60
N GLY A 226 -14.49 -0.18 11.84
CA GLY A 226 -14.81 -1.58 12.12
C GLY A 226 -13.69 -2.57 11.75
N ALA A 227 -14.03 -3.86 11.78
CA ALA A 227 -13.10 -4.93 11.45
C ALA A 227 -12.91 -5.06 9.94
N ASN A 228 -11.67 -5.02 9.48
CA ASN A 228 -11.30 -5.13 8.07
C ASN A 228 -9.97 -5.89 7.94
N PRO A 229 -9.65 -6.41 6.74
CA PRO A 229 -8.27 -6.72 6.39
C PRO A 229 -7.41 -5.45 6.54
N ARG A 230 -6.21 -5.61 7.10
CA ARG A 230 -5.29 -4.50 7.39
C ARG A 230 -3.90 -4.83 6.88
N THR A 231 -3.16 -3.79 6.54
CA THR A 231 -1.72 -3.88 6.31
C THR A 231 -1.05 -2.77 7.11
N GLY A 232 0.09 -3.05 7.70
CA GLY A 232 0.82 -2.07 8.49
C GLY A 232 2.28 -2.43 8.65
N ILE A 233 3.04 -1.43 9.05
CA ILE A 233 4.47 -1.52 9.35
C ILE A 233 4.72 -0.96 10.74
N GLY A 234 5.58 -1.63 11.50
CA GLY A 234 6.08 -1.17 12.79
C GLY A 234 7.59 -1.30 12.87
N MET A 235 8.19 -0.50 13.74
CA MET A 235 9.62 -0.56 14.10
C MET A 235 9.74 -0.91 15.57
N ILE A 236 10.50 -1.96 15.88
CA ILE A 236 10.92 -2.32 17.24
C ILE A 236 12.16 -1.50 17.61
N SER A 237 13.14 -1.44 16.71
CA SER A 237 14.33 -0.60 16.81
C SER A 237 14.87 -0.29 15.40
N PRO A 238 15.81 0.64 15.21
CA PRO A 238 16.34 0.94 13.88
C PRO A 238 16.83 -0.33 13.16
N ASN A 239 16.35 -0.54 11.93
CA ASN A 239 16.57 -1.74 11.11
C ASN A 239 15.91 -3.05 11.62
N HIS A 240 15.08 -2.99 12.66
CA HIS A 240 14.26 -4.11 13.13
C HIS A 240 12.77 -3.73 13.02
N TYR A 241 12.13 -4.27 12.00
CA TYR A 241 10.75 -3.98 11.63
C TYR A 241 9.85 -5.18 11.79
N VAL A 242 8.56 -4.93 11.92
CA VAL A 242 7.52 -5.94 11.72
C VAL A 242 6.55 -5.46 10.65
N LEU A 243 6.30 -6.31 9.66
CA LEU A 243 5.30 -6.09 8.62
C LEU A 243 4.11 -6.99 8.92
N VAL A 244 2.91 -6.43 9.01
CA VAL A 244 1.72 -7.20 9.41
C VAL A 244 0.65 -7.08 8.35
N VAL A 245 0.13 -8.24 7.93
CA VAL A 245 -1.05 -8.35 7.06
C VAL A 245 -2.12 -9.15 7.78
N VAL A 246 -3.31 -8.59 7.88
CA VAL A 246 -4.48 -9.20 8.52
C VAL A 246 -5.47 -9.56 7.42
N ASP A 247 -5.88 -10.83 7.35
CA ASP A 247 -6.96 -11.25 6.47
C ASP A 247 -8.31 -10.78 7.02
N GLY A 248 -9.35 -10.75 6.18
CA GLY A 248 -10.67 -10.31 6.64
C GLY A 248 -11.76 -10.51 5.60
N ARG A 249 -13.01 -10.27 6.02
CA ARG A 249 -14.23 -10.38 5.18
C ARG A 249 -14.46 -11.81 4.67
N SER A 250 -14.07 -12.81 5.45
CA SER A 250 -14.25 -14.23 5.17
C SER A 250 -14.61 -15.01 6.43
N SER A 251 -15.10 -16.24 6.29
CA SER A 251 -15.29 -17.17 7.42
C SER A 251 -14.01 -17.42 8.21
N GLU A 252 -12.86 -17.34 7.54
CA GLU A 252 -11.54 -17.61 8.14
C GLU A 252 -10.95 -16.39 8.87
N SER A 253 -11.55 -15.20 8.72
CA SER A 253 -11.13 -13.98 9.42
C SER A 253 -12.16 -12.87 9.29
N LYS A 254 -12.58 -12.28 10.42
CA LYS A 254 -13.35 -11.03 10.44
C LYS A 254 -12.49 -9.79 10.16
N GLY A 255 -11.17 -9.92 10.32
CA GLY A 255 -10.22 -8.79 10.29
C GLY A 255 -10.08 -8.08 11.63
N MET A 256 -9.34 -6.97 11.64
CA MET A 256 -9.08 -6.17 12.83
C MET A 256 -9.67 -4.77 12.74
N THR A 257 -10.19 -4.29 13.86
CA THR A 257 -10.36 -2.87 14.12
C THR A 257 -8.99 -2.18 14.24
N LEU A 258 -8.93 -0.87 14.05
CA LEU A 258 -7.68 -0.12 14.22
C LEU A 258 -7.13 -0.24 15.65
N ALA A 259 -8.01 -0.33 16.66
CA ALA A 259 -7.61 -0.54 18.05
C ALA A 259 -6.96 -1.91 18.28
N GLU A 260 -7.57 -2.99 17.76
CA GLU A 260 -6.96 -4.32 17.80
C GLU A 260 -5.62 -4.34 17.06
N PHE A 261 -5.53 -3.64 15.93
CA PHE A 261 -4.33 -3.59 15.11
C PHE A 261 -3.18 -2.80 15.77
N ALA A 262 -3.48 -1.64 16.36
CA ALA A 262 -2.51 -0.87 17.13
C ALA A 262 -2.03 -1.64 18.37
N GLN A 263 -2.94 -2.34 19.05
CA GLN A 263 -2.58 -3.18 20.18
C GLN A 263 -1.67 -4.34 19.76
N LEU A 264 -1.89 -4.95 18.59
CA LEU A 264 -1.01 -5.98 18.06
C LEU A 264 0.43 -5.47 17.89
N PHE A 265 0.64 -4.33 17.23
CA PHE A 265 2.00 -3.77 17.12
C PHE A 265 2.64 -3.47 18.48
N LYS A 266 1.83 -3.07 19.46
CA LYS A 266 2.32 -2.81 20.81
C LYS A 266 2.76 -4.08 21.50
N ASP A 267 1.98 -5.15 21.35
CA ASP A 267 2.28 -6.48 21.90
C ASP A 267 3.50 -7.10 21.21
N LEU A 268 3.74 -6.78 19.94
CA LEU A 268 4.95 -7.12 19.18
C LEU A 268 6.18 -6.26 19.56
N GLY A 269 6.04 -5.30 20.48
CA GLY A 269 7.15 -4.50 21.01
C GLY A 269 7.56 -3.29 20.16
N CYS A 270 6.70 -2.85 19.23
CA CYS A 270 7.03 -1.70 18.38
C CYS A 270 7.06 -0.38 19.15
N THR A 271 8.03 0.48 18.82
CA THR A 271 8.08 1.88 19.26
C THR A 271 7.30 2.80 18.33
N GLU A 272 7.30 2.50 17.02
CA GLU A 272 6.53 3.24 16.01
C GLU A 272 5.71 2.24 15.20
N ALA A 273 4.49 2.60 14.81
CA ALA A 273 3.67 1.78 13.92
C ALA A 273 2.68 2.63 13.13
N TYR A 274 2.45 2.24 11.88
CA TYR A 274 1.62 3.00 10.94
C TYR A 274 0.75 2.06 10.10
N ASN A 275 -0.50 2.46 9.88
CA ASN A 275 -1.43 1.73 9.04
C ASN A 275 -1.24 2.13 7.57
N LEU A 276 -1.21 1.13 6.69
CA LEU A 276 -1.08 1.27 5.23
C LEU A 276 -2.43 0.96 4.55
N ASP A 277 -2.45 0.97 3.21
CA ASP A 277 -3.65 0.58 2.47
C ASP A 277 -4.05 -0.85 2.84
N GLY A 278 -5.33 -1.06 3.12
CA GLY A 278 -5.86 -2.32 3.63
C GLY A 278 -6.97 -2.90 2.75
N GLY A 279 -7.89 -3.62 3.40
CA GLY A 279 -9.05 -4.17 2.72
C GLY A 279 -8.66 -5.12 1.59
N GLY A 280 -9.07 -4.79 0.36
CA GLY A 280 -8.77 -5.65 -0.79
C GLY A 280 -7.30 -5.67 -1.20
N SER A 281 -6.50 -4.69 -0.76
CA SER A 281 -5.07 -4.59 -1.09
C SER A 281 -4.20 -5.46 -0.20
N SER A 282 -4.70 -5.84 0.98
CA SER A 282 -3.95 -6.57 2.00
C SER A 282 -3.38 -7.88 1.46
N THR A 283 -2.08 -7.84 1.19
CA THR A 283 -1.33 -8.94 0.57
C THR A 283 0.08 -8.97 1.14
N MET A 284 0.52 -10.15 1.58
CA MET A 284 1.91 -10.44 1.89
C MET A 284 2.43 -11.49 0.90
N TYR A 285 3.61 -11.26 0.38
CA TYR A 285 4.36 -12.14 -0.49
C TYR A 285 5.67 -12.51 0.20
N PHE A 286 6.02 -13.79 0.19
CA PHE A 286 7.28 -14.29 0.71
C PHE A 286 7.79 -15.42 -0.19
N MET A 287 9.06 -15.35 -0.56
CA MET A 287 9.79 -16.43 -1.25
C MET A 287 9.03 -17.04 -2.45
N GLY A 288 8.48 -16.20 -3.33
CA GLY A 288 7.77 -16.68 -4.53
C GLY A 288 6.27 -16.89 -4.38
N LYS A 289 5.70 -16.70 -3.18
CA LYS A 289 4.32 -17.06 -2.87
C LYS A 289 3.58 -15.94 -2.17
N VAL A 290 2.30 -15.77 -2.48
CA VAL A 290 1.38 -15.01 -1.62
C VAL A 290 1.05 -15.89 -0.42
N VAL A 291 1.27 -15.38 0.80
CA VAL A 291 1.16 -16.18 2.03
C VAL A 291 -0.20 -16.06 2.71
N ASN A 292 -0.92 -14.95 2.50
CA ASN A 292 -2.24 -14.72 3.09
C ASN A 292 -3.38 -15.13 2.14
N ASN A 293 -4.64 -14.89 2.54
CA ASN A 293 -5.83 -15.10 1.71
C ASN A 293 -6.46 -13.76 1.27
N PRO A 294 -5.91 -13.07 0.25
CA PRO A 294 -6.42 -11.79 -0.21
C PRO A 294 -7.92 -11.85 -0.55
N GLN A 295 -8.66 -10.87 -0.02
CA GLN A 295 -10.11 -10.75 -0.17
C GLN A 295 -10.93 -11.97 0.31
N GLY A 296 -10.33 -12.92 1.03
CA GLY A 296 -11.00 -14.15 1.45
C GLY A 296 -11.27 -15.16 0.32
N ARG A 297 -10.63 -14.99 -0.84
CA ARG A 297 -10.88 -15.78 -2.05
C ARG A 297 -9.63 -16.00 -2.90
N GLU A 298 -8.45 -15.91 -2.28
CA GLU A 298 -7.13 -16.13 -2.88
C GLU A 298 -6.90 -15.29 -4.15
N LYS A 299 -7.45 -14.06 -4.16
CA LYS A 299 -7.39 -13.17 -5.31
C LYS A 299 -6.87 -11.82 -4.88
N GLU A 300 -5.69 -11.47 -5.35
CA GLU A 300 -5.10 -10.14 -5.14
C GLU A 300 -5.94 -9.05 -5.81
N ARG A 301 -5.84 -7.83 -5.26
CA ARG A 301 -6.26 -6.59 -5.91
C ARG A 301 -5.00 -5.87 -6.38
N GLY A 302 -5.08 -5.21 -7.54
CA GLY A 302 -4.00 -4.35 -8.00
C GLY A 302 -3.76 -3.19 -7.03
N VAL A 303 -2.49 -2.92 -6.73
CA VAL A 303 -2.02 -1.85 -5.85
C VAL A 303 -1.08 -0.93 -6.62
N SER A 304 -0.87 0.30 -6.14
CA SER A 304 -0.01 1.28 -6.81
C SER A 304 1.47 1.08 -6.51
N ASP A 305 1.80 0.55 -5.33
CA ASP A 305 3.17 0.23 -4.93
C ASP A 305 3.21 -0.88 -3.87
N ILE A 306 4.42 -1.33 -3.59
CA ILE A 306 4.75 -2.28 -2.52
C ILE A 306 5.86 -1.73 -1.64
N ILE A 307 5.94 -2.24 -0.41
CA ILE A 307 7.14 -2.22 0.43
C ILE A 307 7.77 -3.62 0.32
N TYR A 308 9.07 -3.70 0.08
CA TYR A 308 9.74 -4.99 -0.09
C TYR A 308 11.17 -5.00 0.41
N VAL A 309 11.66 -6.22 0.66
CA VAL A 309 13.08 -6.53 0.91
C VAL A 309 13.59 -7.29 -0.32
N GLY A 310 14.59 -6.72 -1.01
CA GLY A 310 15.21 -7.34 -2.19
C GLY A 310 16.24 -8.40 -1.83
N ALA A 311 16.50 -9.32 -2.77
CA ALA A 311 17.58 -10.31 -2.69
C ALA A 311 18.97 -9.73 -2.97
#